data_AF-A0A7S0ZPN6-F1
#
_entry.id   AF-A0A7S0ZPN6-F1
#
_cell.length_a   1.000
_cell.length_b   1.000
_cell.length_c   1.000
_cell.angle_alpha   90.00
_cell.angle_beta   90.00
_cell.angle_gamma   90.00
#
_symmetry.space_group_name_H-M   'P 1'
#
loop_
_entity.id
_entity.type
_entity.pdbx_description
1 polymer ?
#
loop_
_entity_poly.entity_id
_entity_poly.type
_entity_poly.pdbx_seq_one_letter_code
_entity_poly.pdbx_strand_id
1 'polypeptide(L)'
;LCSLLLGFSLDAWCCLGVDAAGLPHAWVVVRDLGDASLPAQVTCWDVRAGARISVSEQAYLAAYSSIDVVFDDRHMYVCNKTSVANLSFDFGDPRCWIPVPLRLSDESSAVLRIYPACARPPFADLRPHCWSLPVELETLEEVVEHRLSENVRAQREVVGFSTKFDDHLAQLLHVAVANCEWER
;
A
#
# COMPACT_ATOMS: atom_id res chain seq x y z
N LEU A 1 -1.77 -1.66 -3.18
CA LEU A 1 -3.14 -1.83 -3.70
C LEU A 1 -3.94 -0.52 -3.64
N CYS A 2 -4.13 0.08 -2.47
CA CYS A 2 -4.88 1.34 -2.33
C CYS A 2 -4.43 2.44 -3.32
N SER A 3 -3.13 2.74 -3.38
CA SER A 3 -2.57 3.73 -4.34
C SER A 3 -2.84 3.39 -5.82
N LEU A 4 -2.89 2.10 -6.17
CA LEU A 4 -3.21 1.68 -7.53
C LEU A 4 -4.68 1.99 -7.86
N LEU A 5 -5.59 1.71 -6.93
CA LEU A 5 -7.03 1.96 -7.10
C LEU A 5 -7.34 3.45 -7.11
N LEU A 6 -6.67 4.24 -6.27
CA LEU A 6 -6.70 5.70 -6.32
C LEU A 6 -6.24 6.22 -7.70
N GLY A 7 -5.21 5.61 -8.29
CA GLY A 7 -4.76 5.91 -9.66
C GLY A 7 -5.82 5.68 -10.74
N PHE A 8 -6.78 4.77 -10.50
CA PHE A 8 -7.94 4.55 -11.37
C PHE A 8 -9.15 5.44 -11.02
N SER A 9 -8.95 6.47 -10.19
CA SER A 9 -10.02 7.36 -9.71
C SER A 9 -11.11 6.64 -8.90
N LEU A 10 -10.79 5.50 -8.30
CA LEU A 10 -11.67 4.82 -7.35
C LEU A 10 -11.49 5.42 -5.95
N ASP A 11 -12.57 5.53 -5.19
CA ASP A 11 -12.55 5.99 -3.81
C ASP A 11 -12.07 4.85 -2.90
N ALA A 12 -10.75 4.68 -2.79
CA ALA A 12 -10.09 3.58 -2.13
C ALA A 12 -9.43 3.99 -0.81
N TRP A 13 -9.61 3.16 0.21
CA TRP A 13 -9.18 3.42 1.59
C TRP A 13 -8.49 2.20 2.17
N CYS A 14 -7.42 2.42 2.92
CA CYS A 14 -6.81 1.38 3.74
C CYS A 14 -7.60 1.25 5.05
N CYS A 15 -7.96 0.02 5.43
CA CYS A 15 -8.61 -0.27 6.70
C CYS A 15 -7.68 -1.09 7.59
N LEU A 16 -7.63 -0.72 8.87
CA LEU A 16 -6.96 -1.46 9.94
C LEU A 16 -7.99 -1.86 10.98
N GLY A 17 -7.93 -3.11 11.40
CA GLY A 17 -8.82 -3.63 12.42
C GLY A 17 -8.47 -5.06 12.77
N VAL A 18 -9.48 -5.83 13.14
CA VAL A 18 -9.31 -7.17 13.67
C VAL A 18 -10.14 -8.16 12.84
N ASP A 19 -9.53 -9.31 12.50
CA ASP A 19 -10.23 -10.40 11.81
C ASP A 19 -11.17 -11.15 12.78
N ALA A 20 -11.93 -12.12 12.27
CA ALA A 20 -12.82 -12.94 13.09
C ALA A 20 -12.08 -13.84 14.10
N ALA A 21 -10.78 -14.07 13.92
CA ALA A 21 -9.94 -14.80 14.85
C ALA A 21 -9.33 -13.91 15.95
N GLY A 22 -9.63 -12.60 15.94
CA GLY A 22 -9.08 -11.65 16.91
C GLY A 22 -7.67 -11.17 16.56
N LEU A 23 -7.18 -11.42 15.35
CA LEU A 23 -5.84 -11.02 14.92
C LEU A 23 -5.89 -9.67 14.18
N PRO A 24 -4.86 -8.81 14.36
CA PRO A 24 -4.77 -7.57 13.61
C PRO A 24 -4.65 -7.87 12.12
N HIS A 25 -5.47 -7.18 11.34
CA HIS A 25 -5.56 -7.38 9.91
C HIS A 25 -5.73 -6.04 9.18
N ALA A 26 -5.22 -6.00 7.96
CA ALA A 26 -5.24 -4.83 7.09
C ALA A 26 -5.79 -5.22 5.73
N TRP A 27 -6.73 -4.45 5.22
CA TRP A 27 -7.38 -4.68 3.94
C TRP A 27 -7.73 -3.34 3.27
N VAL A 28 -8.17 -3.38 2.03
CA VAL A 28 -8.54 -2.17 1.28
C VAL A 28 -10.05 -2.17 1.04
N VAL A 29 -10.69 -1.04 1.28
CA VAL A 29 -12.10 -0.83 0.97
C VAL A 29 -12.20 0.15 -0.18
N VAL A 30 -13.08 -0.15 -1.13
CA VAL A 30 -13.47 0.76 -2.22
C VAL A 30 -14.92 1.12 -2.03
N ARG A 31 -15.23 2.42 -2.09
CA ARG A 31 -16.59 2.93 -2.06
C ARG A 31 -16.98 3.36 -3.47
N ASP A 32 -18.18 2.98 -3.90
CA ASP A 32 -18.69 3.40 -5.21
C ASP A 32 -19.08 4.88 -5.22
N LEU A 33 -19.47 5.41 -4.05
CA LEU A 33 -19.82 6.81 -3.82
C LEU A 33 -19.19 7.28 -2.50
N GLY A 34 -18.82 8.57 -2.43
CA GLY A 34 -18.13 9.14 -1.26
C GLY A 34 -18.98 9.19 0.01
N ASP A 35 -20.30 9.10 -0.12
CA ASP A 35 -21.30 9.11 0.95
C ASP A 35 -21.84 7.70 1.29
N ALA A 36 -21.05 6.64 1.02
CA ALA A 36 -21.44 5.23 1.10
C ALA A 36 -22.05 4.81 2.45
N SER A 37 -23.31 5.17 2.64
CA SER A 37 -24.13 4.89 3.80
C SER A 37 -24.71 3.49 3.73
N LEU A 38 -24.76 2.92 2.51
CA LEU A 38 -25.28 1.59 2.24
C LEU A 38 -24.13 0.59 2.10
N PRO A 39 -24.15 -0.53 2.84
CA PRO A 39 -23.15 -1.60 2.73
C PRO A 39 -22.96 -2.15 1.30
N ALA A 40 -23.99 -2.07 0.45
CA ALA A 40 -23.93 -2.56 -0.92
C ALA A 40 -23.02 -1.73 -1.84
N GLN A 41 -22.73 -0.48 -1.47
CA GLN A 41 -21.87 0.45 -2.23
C GLN A 41 -20.40 0.31 -1.85
N VAL A 42 -20.07 -0.70 -1.05
CA VAL A 42 -18.75 -0.86 -0.45
C VAL A 42 -18.22 -2.25 -0.73
N THR A 43 -17.01 -2.27 -1.30
CA THR A 43 -16.34 -3.49 -1.70
C THR A 43 -15.02 -3.61 -0.95
N CYS A 44 -14.83 -4.73 -0.26
CA CYS A 44 -13.61 -5.08 0.44
C CYS A 44 -12.67 -5.90 -0.46
N TRP A 45 -11.39 -5.58 -0.39
CA TRP A 45 -10.28 -6.30 -1.02
C TRP A 45 -9.37 -6.86 0.06
N ASP A 46 -9.46 -8.16 0.28
CA ASP A 46 -8.60 -8.88 1.21
C ASP A 46 -7.28 -9.24 0.53
N VAL A 47 -6.18 -8.72 1.07
CA VAL A 47 -4.83 -8.96 0.53
C VAL A 47 -4.32 -10.36 0.86
N ARG A 48 -4.77 -10.95 1.97
CA ARG A 48 -4.37 -12.29 2.41
C ARG A 48 -5.07 -13.37 1.59
N ALA A 49 -6.38 -13.21 1.35
CA ALA A 49 -7.16 -14.16 0.58
C ALA A 49 -7.11 -13.90 -0.94
N GLY A 50 -6.68 -12.71 -1.38
CA GLY A 50 -6.74 -12.29 -2.77
C GLY A 50 -8.19 -12.23 -3.29
N ALA A 51 -9.15 -11.99 -2.40
CA ALA A 51 -10.57 -12.08 -2.68
C ALA A 51 -11.25 -10.71 -2.54
N ARG A 52 -12.32 -10.54 -3.31
CA ARG A 52 -13.19 -9.37 -3.25
C ARG A 52 -14.51 -9.77 -2.61
N ILE A 53 -14.92 -9.06 -1.57
CA ILE A 53 -16.12 -9.37 -0.78
C ILE A 53 -16.94 -8.09 -0.68
N SER A 54 -18.23 -8.11 -1.01
CA SER A 54 -19.11 -6.98 -0.71
C SER A 54 -19.36 -6.91 0.80
N VAL A 55 -19.35 -5.71 1.37
CA VAL A 55 -19.67 -5.49 2.79
C VAL A 55 -21.10 -5.96 3.13
N SER A 56 -22.00 -5.95 2.15
CA SER A 56 -23.37 -6.46 2.30
C SER A 56 -23.46 -7.98 2.48
N GLU A 57 -22.39 -8.73 2.15
CA GLU A 57 -22.38 -10.18 2.25
C GLU A 57 -22.10 -10.64 3.68
N GLN A 58 -22.75 -11.73 4.10
CA GLN A 58 -22.49 -12.35 5.40
C GLN A 58 -21.04 -12.85 5.53
N ALA A 59 -20.38 -13.13 4.40
CA ALA A 59 -18.96 -13.47 4.34
C ALA A 59 -18.07 -12.37 4.92
N TYR A 60 -18.45 -11.10 4.78
CA TYR A 60 -17.71 -9.97 5.32
C TYR A 60 -17.76 -9.95 6.86
N LEU A 61 -18.94 -10.14 7.44
CA LEU A 61 -19.13 -10.24 8.90
C LEU A 61 -18.48 -11.49 9.50
N ALA A 62 -18.27 -12.53 8.69
CA ALA A 62 -17.54 -13.73 9.10
C ALA A 62 -16.02 -13.56 8.98
N ALA A 63 -15.53 -12.60 8.19
CA ALA A 63 -14.11 -12.36 7.99
C ALA A 63 -13.55 -11.32 8.97
N TYR A 64 -14.32 -10.27 9.29
CA TYR A 64 -13.85 -9.12 10.07
C TYR A 64 -14.74 -8.85 11.28
N SER A 65 -14.11 -8.50 12.41
CA SER A 65 -14.81 -8.24 13.68
C SER A 65 -14.90 -6.75 14.01
N SER A 66 -13.80 -6.00 13.88
CA SER A 66 -13.72 -4.55 14.10
C SER A 66 -12.97 -3.84 12.98
N ILE A 67 -13.29 -2.56 12.75
CA ILE A 67 -12.44 -1.61 12.04
C ILE A 67 -12.10 -0.52 13.04
N ASP A 68 -10.81 -0.26 13.21
CA ASP A 68 -10.31 0.70 14.18
C ASP A 68 -9.89 2.00 13.49
N VAL A 69 -9.24 1.91 12.34
CA VAL A 69 -8.72 3.07 11.60
C VAL A 69 -8.91 2.89 10.10
N VAL A 70 -9.26 3.97 9.42
CA VAL A 70 -9.26 4.06 7.96
C VAL A 70 -8.48 5.28 7.49
N PHE A 71 -7.74 5.15 6.40
CA PHE A 71 -6.93 6.25 5.87
C PHE A 71 -6.71 6.14 4.35
N ASP A 72 -6.59 7.31 3.71
CA ASP A 72 -6.15 7.49 2.33
C ASP A 72 -4.82 8.28 2.32
N ASP A 73 -4.47 8.93 1.20
CA ASP A 73 -3.28 9.78 1.08
C ASP A 73 -3.40 11.14 1.81
N ARG A 74 -4.59 11.56 2.24
CA ARG A 74 -4.89 12.94 2.69
C ARG A 74 -5.63 13.03 4.02
N HIS A 75 -6.30 11.97 4.43
CA HIS A 75 -7.27 11.90 5.50
C HIS A 75 -7.06 10.61 6.29
N MET A 76 -7.29 10.70 7.59
CA MET A 76 -7.30 9.55 8.49
C MET A 76 -8.48 9.69 9.43
N TYR A 77 -9.20 8.61 9.62
CA TYR A 77 -10.36 8.55 10.50
C TYR A 77 -10.21 7.37 11.45
N VAL A 78 -10.50 7.62 12.72
CA VAL A 78 -10.57 6.59 13.74
C VAL A 78 -12.02 6.22 13.98
N CYS A 79 -12.30 4.93 14.00
CA CYS A 79 -13.62 4.43 14.29
C CYS A 79 -13.92 4.59 15.79
N ASN A 80 -15.09 5.14 16.10
CA ASN A 80 -15.60 5.24 17.46
C ASN A 80 -16.38 3.96 17.89
N LYS A 81 -16.65 3.05 16.96
CA LYS A 81 -17.42 1.82 17.20
C LYS A 81 -16.52 0.59 17.20
N THR A 82 -16.82 -0.36 18.07
CA THR A 82 -16.04 -1.60 18.21
C THR A 82 -16.47 -2.73 17.28
N SER A 83 -17.63 -2.65 16.62
CA SER A 83 -18.16 -3.74 15.80
C SER A 83 -18.48 -3.29 14.38
N VAL A 84 -18.03 -4.10 13.42
CA VAL A 84 -18.24 -3.90 11.97
C VAL A 84 -19.72 -3.99 11.57
N ALA A 85 -20.54 -4.76 12.28
CA ALA A 85 -21.94 -5.00 11.90
C ALA A 85 -22.82 -3.74 11.89
N ASN A 86 -22.48 -2.73 12.70
CA ASN A 86 -23.23 -1.48 12.84
C ASN A 86 -22.44 -0.26 12.34
N LEU A 87 -21.43 -0.50 11.50
CA LEU A 87 -20.55 0.52 10.96
C LEU A 87 -21.18 1.17 9.72
N SER A 88 -21.14 2.50 9.65
CA SER A 88 -21.38 3.24 8.40
C SER A 88 -20.05 3.46 7.69
N PHE A 89 -20.01 3.33 6.37
CA PHE A 89 -18.82 3.64 5.56
C PHE A 89 -18.84 5.07 5.00
N ASP A 90 -19.78 5.89 5.44
CA ASP A 90 -19.72 7.34 5.29
C ASP A 90 -18.74 7.92 6.31
N PHE A 91 -17.50 8.19 5.87
CA PHE A 91 -16.45 8.79 6.70
C PHE A 91 -16.74 10.25 7.10
N GLY A 92 -17.77 10.87 6.52
CA GLY A 92 -18.30 12.16 6.96
C GLY A 92 -19.16 12.09 8.21
N ASP A 93 -19.65 10.91 8.63
CA ASP A 93 -20.51 10.74 9.79
C ASP A 93 -19.71 10.83 11.11
N PRO A 94 -19.84 11.93 11.90
CA PRO A 94 -19.10 12.12 13.13
C PRO A 94 -19.52 11.15 14.24
N ARG A 95 -20.61 10.39 14.08
CA ARG A 95 -21.05 9.36 15.04
C ARG A 95 -20.22 8.10 14.96
N CYS A 96 -19.73 7.78 13.76
CA CYS A 96 -18.95 6.57 13.49
C CYS A 96 -17.47 6.89 13.39
N TRP A 97 -17.12 8.05 12.83
CA TRP A 97 -15.75 8.39 12.46
C TRP A 97 -15.28 9.69 13.10
N ILE A 98 -14.12 9.63 13.73
CA ILE A 98 -13.44 10.78 14.31
C ILE A 98 -12.32 11.16 13.33
N PRO A 99 -12.42 12.30 12.62
CA PRO A 99 -11.35 12.74 11.74
C PRO A 99 -10.12 13.07 12.58
N VAL A 100 -9.00 12.44 12.25
CA VAL A 100 -7.72 12.79 12.82
C VAL A 100 -7.12 13.89 11.96
N PRO A 101 -6.88 15.10 12.49
CA PRO A 101 -6.30 16.17 11.72
C PRO A 101 -4.89 15.77 11.27
N LEU A 102 -4.75 15.37 10.01
CA LEU A 102 -3.47 15.30 9.34
C LEU A 102 -3.08 16.71 8.92
N ARG A 103 -2.88 17.62 9.90
CA ARG A 103 -2.25 18.90 9.59
C ARG A 103 -0.80 18.61 9.25
N LEU A 104 -0.54 18.43 7.96
CA LEU A 104 0.77 18.53 7.33
C LEU A 104 1.20 20.02 7.28
N SER A 105 1.15 20.70 8.42
CA SER A 105 1.95 21.90 8.66
C SER A 105 3.23 21.43 9.36
N ASP A 106 4.38 21.96 8.96
CA ASP A 106 5.75 21.51 9.29
C ASP A 106 5.97 21.00 10.73
N GLU A 107 5.25 21.50 11.72
CA GLU A 107 5.41 21.19 13.14
C GLU A 107 4.72 19.90 13.61
N SER A 108 3.63 19.45 12.97
CA SER A 108 2.89 18.23 13.37
C SER A 108 3.27 16.97 12.58
N SER A 109 4.02 17.14 11.49
CA SER A 109 4.64 16.03 10.75
C SER A 109 5.68 15.26 11.57
N ALA A 110 6.22 15.86 12.65
CA ALA A 110 7.17 15.17 13.52
C ALA A 110 6.52 14.07 14.38
N VAL A 111 5.23 14.19 14.72
CA VAL A 111 4.58 13.30 15.70
C VAL A 111 4.11 11.99 15.07
N LEU A 112 3.77 12.00 13.78
CA LEU A 112 3.29 10.81 13.04
C LEU A 112 4.33 10.23 12.07
N ARG A 113 5.54 10.79 12.02
CA ARG A 113 6.67 10.13 11.35
C ARG A 113 7.04 8.90 12.17
N ILE A 114 6.88 7.73 11.57
CA ILE A 114 7.53 6.51 12.03
C ILE A 114 9.02 6.74 11.83
N TYR A 115 9.69 7.30 12.85
CA TYR A 115 11.13 7.21 12.93
C TYR A 115 11.45 5.75 13.26
N PRO A 116 12.40 5.10 12.58
CA PRO A 116 12.92 3.84 13.07
C PRO A 116 13.35 4.05 14.54
N ALA A 117 12.77 3.28 15.46
CA ALA A 117 13.02 3.39 16.91
C ALA A 117 14.49 3.10 17.29
N CYS A 118 15.31 2.65 16.34
CA CYS A 118 16.75 2.72 16.43
C CYS A 118 17.24 4.04 15.86
N ALA A 119 17.72 4.91 16.75
CA ALA A 119 18.70 5.92 16.39
C ALA A 119 19.96 5.20 15.87
N ARG A 120 19.97 4.95 14.55
CA ARG A 120 21.04 4.34 13.74
C ARG A 120 21.14 2.81 13.84
N PRO A 121 20.88 2.07 12.74
CA PRO A 121 21.79 0.99 12.39
C PRO A 121 23.18 1.59 12.15
N PRO A 122 24.30 0.91 12.46
CA PRO A 122 25.66 1.43 12.28
C PRO A 122 26.06 1.72 10.81
N PHE A 123 25.11 1.73 9.88
CA PHE A 123 25.30 1.90 8.43
C PHE A 123 24.38 2.97 7.80
N ALA A 124 23.47 3.61 8.54
CA ALA A 124 22.51 4.57 7.97
C ALA A 124 22.99 6.03 7.97
N ASP A 125 24.31 6.25 7.98
CA ASP A 125 24.93 7.57 7.75
C ASP A 125 25.48 7.69 6.32
N LEU A 126 24.87 6.97 5.37
CA LEU A 126 25.11 7.19 3.94
C LEU A 126 24.27 8.37 3.46
N ARG A 127 24.57 9.57 3.97
CA ARG A 127 24.43 10.75 3.12
C ARG A 127 25.43 10.56 1.98
N PRO A 128 25.01 10.54 0.71
CA PRO A 128 25.92 10.44 -0.43
C PRO A 128 26.61 11.79 -0.68
N HIS A 129 27.21 12.36 0.36
CA HIS A 129 28.04 13.55 0.30
C HIS A 129 29.49 13.26 0.74
N CYS A 130 29.77 12.04 1.22
CA CYS A 130 31.13 11.62 1.63
C CYS A 130 31.69 10.45 0.82
N TRP A 131 30.94 9.90 -0.13
CA TRP A 131 31.45 8.88 -1.05
C TRP A 131 31.44 9.41 -2.48
N SER A 132 32.49 10.14 -2.84
CA SER A 132 33.00 10.09 -4.22
C SER A 132 33.70 8.75 -4.39
N LEU A 133 32.94 7.65 -4.32
CA LEU A 133 33.44 6.38 -4.81
C LEU A 133 33.56 6.56 -6.32
N PRO A 134 34.73 6.34 -6.93
CA PRO A 134 34.87 6.28 -8.38
C PRO A 134 34.28 4.93 -8.81
N VAL A 135 32.98 4.76 -8.59
CA VAL A 135 32.22 3.62 -9.08
C VAL A 135 31.49 4.18 -10.28
N GLU A 136 31.92 3.75 -11.45
CA GLU A 136 31.18 3.97 -12.68
C GLU A 136 29.80 3.32 -12.49
N LEU A 137 28.80 4.14 -12.15
CA LEU A 137 27.47 3.71 -11.75
C LEU A 137 26.82 2.82 -12.82
N GLU A 138 27.10 3.15 -14.09
CA GLU A 138 26.70 2.38 -15.27
C GLU A 138 27.22 0.94 -15.20
N THR A 139 28.49 0.75 -14.83
CA THR A 139 29.09 -0.60 -14.72
C THR A 139 28.49 -1.40 -13.56
N LEU A 140 28.10 -0.73 -12.47
CA LEU A 140 27.49 -1.41 -11.33
C LEU A 140 26.07 -1.84 -11.65
N GLU A 141 25.30 -0.98 -12.31
CA GLU A 141 23.93 -1.26 -12.73
C GLU A 141 23.87 -2.46 -13.66
N GLU A 142 24.72 -2.49 -14.70
CA GLU A 142 24.83 -3.62 -15.63
C GLU A 142 25.18 -4.93 -14.91
N VAL A 143 26.12 -4.89 -13.96
CA VAL A 143 26.53 -6.06 -13.18
C VAL A 143 25.39 -6.57 -12.29
N VAL A 144 24.62 -5.67 -11.69
CA VAL A 144 23.48 -6.01 -10.85
C VAL A 144 22.34 -6.61 -11.70
N GLU A 145 22.02 -5.99 -12.83
CA GLU A 145 21.00 -6.46 -13.77
C GLU A 145 21.34 -7.85 -14.31
N HIS A 146 22.60 -8.07 -14.69
CA HIS A 146 23.08 -9.36 -15.17
C HIS A 146 22.91 -10.45 -14.11
N ARG A 147 23.34 -10.18 -12.87
CA ARG A 147 23.21 -11.13 -11.75
C ARG A 147 21.75 -11.44 -11.41
N LEU A 148 20.87 -10.44 -11.45
CA LEU A 148 19.44 -10.63 -11.23
C LEU A 148 18.83 -11.51 -12.31
N SER A 149 19.17 -11.25 -13.57
CA SER A 149 18.69 -12.03 -14.72
C SER A 149 19.10 -13.50 -14.64
N GLU A 150 20.36 -13.78 -14.26
CA GLU A 150 20.84 -15.14 -14.06
C GLU A 150 20.12 -15.86 -12.91
N ASN A 151 19.93 -15.20 -11.76
CA ASN A 151 19.23 -15.79 -10.63
C ASN A 151 17.76 -16.09 -10.95
N VAL A 152 17.07 -15.17 -11.63
CA VAL A 152 15.69 -15.37 -12.06
C VAL A 152 15.59 -16.53 -13.07
N ARG A 153 16.53 -16.63 -14.00
CA ARG A 153 16.59 -17.75 -14.95
C ARG A 153 16.81 -19.08 -14.22
N ALA A 154 17.82 -19.16 -13.35
CA ALA A 154 18.12 -20.37 -12.59
C ALA A 154 16.94 -20.83 -11.73
N GLN A 155 16.27 -19.90 -11.04
CA GLN A 155 15.12 -20.23 -10.21
C GLN A 155 13.91 -20.70 -11.04
N ARG A 156 13.71 -20.16 -12.25
CA ARG A 156 12.58 -20.55 -13.11
C ARG A 156 12.85 -21.84 -13.88
N GLU A 157 14.10 -22.12 -14.22
CA GLU A 157 14.55 -23.42 -14.76
C GLU A 157 14.34 -24.56 -13.77
N VAL A 158 14.58 -24.34 -12.47
CA VAL A 158 14.27 -25.32 -11.40
C VAL A 158 12.77 -25.68 -11.38
N VAL A 159 11.91 -24.74 -11.76
CA VAL A 159 10.44 -24.93 -11.84
C VAL A 159 10.00 -25.42 -13.24
N GLY A 160 10.93 -25.58 -14.18
CA GLY A 160 10.67 -26.09 -15.53
C GLY A 160 10.17 -25.05 -16.53
N PHE A 161 10.27 -23.76 -16.23
CA PHE A 161 9.87 -22.67 -17.12
C PHE A 161 11.08 -22.08 -17.86
N SER A 162 11.03 -22.03 -19.18
CA SER A 162 12.05 -21.32 -19.98
C SER A 162 11.84 -19.81 -19.88
N THR A 163 12.88 -19.04 -19.56
CA THR A 163 12.84 -17.59 -19.54
C THR A 163 13.69 -16.99 -20.66
N LYS A 164 13.08 -16.12 -21.46
CA LYS A 164 13.77 -15.26 -22.42
C LYS A 164 13.55 -13.82 -21.99
N PHE A 165 14.65 -13.07 -21.85
CA PHE A 165 14.61 -11.63 -21.68
C PHE A 165 14.56 -10.98 -23.06
N ASP A 166 13.73 -9.95 -23.21
CA ASP A 166 13.55 -9.21 -24.46
C ASP A 166 14.09 -7.79 -24.27
N ASP A 167 15.29 -7.56 -24.77
CA ASP A 167 16.01 -6.28 -24.62
C ASP A 167 15.29 -5.15 -25.37
N HIS A 168 14.57 -5.48 -26.45
CA HIS A 168 13.82 -4.50 -27.24
C HIS A 168 12.60 -4.00 -26.48
N LEU A 169 11.88 -4.89 -25.80
CA LEU A 169 10.78 -4.50 -24.92
C LEU A 169 11.29 -3.70 -23.70
N ALA A 170 12.44 -4.09 -23.15
CA ALA A 170 13.06 -3.37 -22.03
C ALA A 170 13.37 -1.90 -22.39
N GLN A 171 13.93 -1.65 -23.58
CA GLN A 171 14.21 -0.29 -24.07
C GLN A 171 12.93 0.57 -24.21
N LEU A 172 11.84 -0.02 -24.71
CA LEU A 172 10.56 0.68 -24.82
C LEU A 172 9.95 1.02 -23.46
N LEU A 173 10.07 0.09 -22.50
CA LEU A 173 9.55 0.29 -21.15
C LEU A 173 10.38 1.27 -20.33
N HIS A 174 11.68 1.39 -20.60
CA HIS A 174 12.55 2.33 -19.89
C HIS A 174 12.03 3.78 -20.00
N VAL A 175 11.54 4.19 -21.18
CA VAL A 175 10.94 5.52 -21.40
C VAL A 175 9.63 5.68 -20.60
N ALA A 176 8.80 4.64 -20.54
CA ALA A 176 7.55 4.68 -19.78
C ALA A 176 7.81 4.74 -18.26
N VAL A 177 8.81 4.00 -17.77
CA VAL A 177 9.24 4.03 -16.36
C VAL A 177 9.80 5.39 -16.01
N ALA A 178 10.69 5.94 -16.83
CA ALA A 178 11.21 7.29 -16.63
C ALA A 178 10.07 8.30 -16.54
N ASN A 179 9.12 8.31 -17.48
CA ASN A 179 7.98 9.24 -17.40
C ASN A 179 7.16 9.08 -16.11
N CYS A 180 6.92 7.85 -15.64
CA CYS A 180 6.24 7.60 -14.37
C CYS A 180 7.01 8.10 -13.13
N GLU A 181 8.35 8.10 -13.17
CA GLU A 181 9.17 8.64 -12.09
C GLU A 181 9.15 10.17 -12.04
N TRP A 182 9.06 10.82 -13.20
CA TRP A 182 9.01 12.28 -13.31
C TRP A 182 7.64 12.88 -12.95
N GLU A 183 6.57 12.08 -13.01
CA GLU A 183 5.22 12.49 -12.61
C GLU A 183 4.94 12.33 -11.09
N ARG A 184 5.90 11.85 -10.30
CA ARG A 184 5.84 11.73 -8.84
C ARG A 184 6.51 12.89 -8.11
#